data_AF-A0A7X6PK47-F1
#
_entry.id   AF-A0A7X6PK47-F1
#
_cell.length_a   1.000
_cell.length_b   1.000
_cell.length_c   1.000
_cell.angle_alpha   90.00
_cell.angle_beta   90.00
_cell.angle_gamma   90.00
#
_symmetry.space_group_name_H-M   'P 1'
#
loop_
_entity.id
_entity.type
_entity.pdbx_description
1 polymer ?
#
loop_
_entity_poly.entity_id
_entity_poly.type
_entity_poly.pdbx_seq_one_letter_code
_entity_poly.pdbx_strand_id
1 'polypeptide(L)'
;MSSQSTDHSDDFSKINPKLDKKHLHKVVTGSAAGTLVEWFDFALFGYMAFYIAGNFFPSEDRVAGLLATFAVFLVSFILRPIGG
;
A
#
# COMPACT_ATOMS: atom_id res chain seq x y z
N MET A 1 -52.55 -17.01 -17.41
CA MET A 1 -51.67 -15.84 -17.65
C MET A 1 -50.25 -16.23 -17.24
N SER A 2 -49.32 -16.16 -18.20
CA SER A 2 -47.94 -16.66 -18.09
C SER A 2 -47.05 -15.72 -17.27
N SER A 3 -46.23 -16.32 -16.41
CA SER A 3 -45.16 -15.72 -15.63
C SER A 3 -44.18 -14.94 -16.52
N GLN A 4 -44.00 -13.65 -16.24
CA GLN A 4 -42.96 -12.84 -16.84
C GLN A 4 -41.70 -12.95 -15.98
N SER A 5 -40.88 -13.96 -16.28
CA SER A 5 -39.50 -14.05 -15.82
C SER A 5 -38.69 -13.05 -16.64
N THR A 6 -38.43 -11.87 -16.08
CA THR A 6 -37.46 -10.93 -16.66
C THR A 6 -36.08 -11.55 -16.55
N ASP A 7 -35.65 -12.17 -17.65
CA ASP A 7 -34.29 -12.62 -17.84
C ASP A 7 -33.38 -11.39 -17.96
N HIS A 8 -32.73 -11.05 -16.84
CA HIS A 8 -31.82 -9.92 -16.72
C HIS A 8 -30.35 -10.38 -16.81
N SER A 9 -30.08 -11.57 -17.36
CA SER A 9 -28.78 -12.24 -17.20
C SER A 9 -27.70 -11.89 -18.25
N ASP A 10 -27.99 -11.08 -19.29
CA ASP A 10 -27.14 -11.09 -20.50
C ASP A 10 -26.44 -9.78 -20.93
N ASP A 11 -26.30 -8.77 -20.06
CA ASP A 11 -25.53 -7.54 -20.41
C ASP A 11 -24.12 -7.48 -19.78
N PHE A 12 -23.53 -8.65 -19.46
CA PHE A 12 -22.09 -8.76 -19.13
C PHE A 12 -21.23 -9.12 -20.35
N SER A 13 -21.85 -9.34 -21.51
CA SER A 13 -21.17 -9.77 -22.75
C SER A 13 -20.52 -8.62 -23.55
N LYS A 14 -20.82 -7.35 -23.20
CA LYS A 14 -20.36 -6.16 -23.95
C LYS A 14 -19.11 -5.48 -23.41
N ILE A 15 -18.48 -6.01 -22.37
CA ILE A 15 -17.13 -5.59 -21.95
C ILE A 15 -16.10 -6.17 -22.92
N ASN A 16 -15.98 -5.56 -24.10
CA ASN A 16 -14.81 -5.73 -24.96
C ASN A 16 -13.96 -4.45 -24.87
N PRO A 17 -13.15 -4.28 -23.80
CA PRO A 17 -12.16 -3.25 -23.81
C PRO A 17 -11.11 -3.69 -24.82
N LYS A 18 -11.10 -3.06 -26.02
CA LYS A 18 -9.87 -2.97 -26.79
C LYS A 18 -8.88 -2.20 -25.91
N LEU A 19 -8.16 -2.93 -25.06
CA LEU A 19 -7.16 -2.41 -24.15
C LEU A 19 -6.04 -1.84 -25.01
N ASP A 20 -6.08 -0.54 -25.25
CA ASP A 20 -5.00 0.18 -25.90
C ASP A 20 -3.72 -0.06 -25.07
N LYS A 21 -2.71 -0.64 -25.71
CA LYS A 21 -1.41 -0.93 -25.09
C LYS A 21 -0.84 0.32 -24.41
N LYS A 22 -1.08 1.52 -24.96
CA LYS A 22 -0.64 2.79 -24.36
C LYS A 22 -1.39 3.10 -23.07
N HIS A 23 -2.69 2.84 -23.03
CA HIS A 23 -3.50 3.01 -21.81
C HIS A 23 -3.11 2.01 -20.74
N LEU A 24 -2.91 0.73 -21.10
CA LEU A 24 -2.40 -0.30 -20.19
C LEU A 24 -1.04 0.06 -19.61
N HIS A 25 -0.08 0.46 -20.45
CA HIS A 25 1.23 0.90 -19.97
C HIS A 25 1.11 2.08 -19.01
N LYS A 26 0.28 3.07 -19.33
CA LYS A 26 0.06 4.24 -18.46
C LYS A 26 -0.52 3.84 -17.10
N VAL A 27 -1.53 2.97 -17.08
CA VAL A 27 -2.15 2.47 -15.84
C VAL A 27 -1.14 1.67 -15.03
N VAL A 28 -0.43 0.72 -15.65
CA VAL A 28 0.58 -0.10 -14.98
C VAL A 28 1.70 0.76 -14.42
N THR A 29 2.23 1.72 -15.17
CA THR A 29 3.28 2.63 -14.68
C THR A 29 2.77 3.56 -13.59
N GLY A 30 1.52 4.04 -13.69
CA GLY A 30 0.91 4.91 -12.68
C GLY A 30 0.69 4.18 -11.37
N SER A 31 0.14 2.96 -11.43
CA SER A 31 -0.03 2.09 -10.25
C SER A 31 1.32 1.69 -9.66
N ALA A 32 2.29 1.28 -10.49
CA ALA A 32 3.63 0.91 -10.02
C ALA A 32 4.36 2.09 -9.39
N ALA A 33 4.31 3.28 -9.99
CA ALA A 33 4.93 4.48 -9.42
C ALA A 33 4.27 4.87 -8.08
N GLY A 34 2.94 4.82 -7.99
CA GLY A 34 2.23 5.06 -6.74
C GLY A 34 2.65 4.09 -5.64
N THR A 35 2.67 2.79 -5.94
CA THR A 35 3.17 1.77 -5.02
C THR A 35 4.64 2.03 -4.63
N LEU A 36 5.52 2.35 -5.58
CA LEU A 36 6.92 2.61 -5.28
C LEU A 36 7.11 3.83 -4.37
N VAL A 37 6.34 4.90 -4.55
CA VAL A 37 6.44 6.11 -3.71
C VAL A 37 6.05 5.80 -2.27
N GLU A 38 4.99 5.04 -2.04
CA GLU A 38 4.58 4.63 -0.69
C GLU A 38 5.65 3.75 -0.03
N TRP A 39 6.17 2.77 -0.75
CA TRP A 39 7.21 1.88 -0.24
C TRP A 39 8.56 2.57 -0.06
N PHE A 40 8.84 3.61 -0.84
CA PHE A 40 10.06 4.40 -0.74
C PHE A 40 10.16 5.10 0.62
N ASP A 41 9.07 5.72 1.09
CA ASP A 41 9.06 6.39 2.40
C ASP A 41 9.31 5.39 3.55
N PHE A 42 8.72 4.19 3.49
CA PHE A 42 8.97 3.13 4.48
C PHE A 42 10.42 2.63 4.45
N ALA A 43 10.99 2.45 3.27
CA ALA A 43 12.38 2.06 3.12
C ALA A 43 13.32 3.14 3.67
N LEU A 44 13.02 4.41 3.40
CA LEU A 44 13.79 5.55 3.90
C LEU A 44 13.75 5.63 5.42
N PHE A 45 12.58 5.42 6.02
CA PHE A 45 12.44 5.37 7.47
C PHE A 45 13.24 4.22 8.08
N GLY A 46 13.17 3.02 7.49
CA GLY A 46 13.98 1.87 7.91
C GLY A 46 15.48 2.14 7.84
N TYR A 47 15.95 2.84 6.80
CA TYR A 47 17.34 3.27 6.67
C TYR A 47 17.73 4.27 7.77
N MET A 48 16.84 5.22 8.08
CA MET A 48 17.07 6.21 9.14
C MET A 48 16.93 5.66 10.57
N ALA A 49 16.40 4.45 10.74
CA ALA A 49 16.12 3.86 12.05
C ALA A 49 17.35 3.82 12.98
N PHE A 50 18.55 3.61 12.42
CA PHE A 50 19.79 3.62 13.19
C PHE A 50 20.11 5.00 13.80
N TYR A 51 19.91 6.07 13.03
CA TYR A 51 20.12 7.44 13.49
C TYR A 51 19.06 7.84 14.52
N ILE A 52 17.80 7.44 14.30
CA ILE A 52 16.71 7.70 15.25
C ILE A 52 16.98 6.96 16.57
N ALA A 53 17.38 5.68 16.51
CA ALA A 53 17.72 4.90 17.70
C ALA A 53 18.85 5.55 18.52
N GLY A 54 19.92 5.99 17.86
CA GLY A 54 21.04 6.63 18.54
C GLY A 54 20.70 7.97 19.21
N ASN A 55 19.72 8.71 18.68
CA ASN A 55 19.37 10.02 19.20
C ASN A 55 18.18 10.02 20.18
N PHE A 56 17.21 9.13 19.99
CA PHE A 56 15.96 9.09 20.77
C PHE A 56 15.89 7.92 21.76
N PHE A 57 16.64 6.84 21.52
CA PHE A 57 16.71 5.66 22.40
C PHE A 57 18.17 5.35 22.77
N PRO A 58 18.90 6.29 23.41
CA PRO A 58 20.25 6.03 23.86
C PRO A 58 20.23 4.92 24.93
N SER A 59 20.69 3.73 24.54
CA SER A 59 20.75 2.52 25.35
C SER A 59 22.18 2.01 25.38
N GLU A 60 22.58 1.37 26.49
CA GLU A 60 23.86 0.62 26.53
C GLU A 60 23.87 -0.50 25.49
N ASP A 61 22.70 -1.07 25.18
CA ASP A 61 22.52 -2.03 24.10
C ASP A 61 21.94 -1.35 22.85
N ARG A 62 22.78 -1.25 21.82
CA ARG A 62 22.42 -0.68 20.51
C ARG A 62 21.30 -1.45 19.80
N VAL A 63 21.20 -2.75 20.01
CA VAL A 63 20.15 -3.58 19.41
C VAL A 63 18.81 -3.26 20.05
N ALA A 64 18.78 -3.05 21.37
CA ALA A 64 17.56 -2.67 22.08
C ALA A 64 17.01 -1.32 21.59
N GLY A 65 17.87 -0.32 21.37
CA GLY A 65 17.45 0.98 20.82
C GLY A 65 16.88 0.91 19.40
N LEU A 66 17.47 0.05 18.55
CA LEU A 66 16.93 -0.21 17.21
C LEU A 66 15.56 -0.89 17.26
N LEU A 67 15.39 -1.89 18.13
CA LEU A 67 14.12 -2.58 18.34
C LEU A 67 13.03 -1.62 18.83
N ALA A 68 13.36 -0.68 19.72
CA ALA A 68 12.43 0.35 20.18
C ALA A 68 11.98 1.26 19.02
N THR A 69 12.91 1.70 18.17
CA THR A 69 12.57 2.50 16.97
C THR A 69 11.66 1.73 16.01
N PHE A 70 11.94 0.45 15.76
CA PHE A 70 11.05 -0.39 14.95
C PHE A 70 9.69 -0.64 15.60
N ALA A 71 9.62 -0.73 16.93
CA ALA A 71 8.35 -0.86 17.65
C ALA A 71 7.47 0.38 17.46
N VAL A 72 8.05 1.59 17.55
CA VAL A 72 7.32 2.85 17.25
C VAL A 72 6.83 2.87 15.80
N PHE A 73 7.68 2.47 14.86
CA PHE A 73 7.27 2.31 13.46
C PHE A 73 6.09 1.36 13.32
N LEU A 74 6.13 0.19 13.97
CA LEU A 74 5.07 -0.81 13.90
C LEU A 74 3.75 -0.31 14.51
N VAL A 75 3.83 0.47 15.61
CA VAL A 75 2.64 1.14 16.18
C VAL A 75 2.01 2.08 15.16
N SER A 76 2.80 2.81 14.36
CA SER A 76 2.25 3.70 13.32
C SER A 76 1.47 2.94 12.23
N PHE A 77 1.84 1.70 11.91
CA PHE A 77 1.10 0.83 10.99
C PHE A 77 -0.24 0.37 11.58
N ILE A 78 -0.26 0.10 12.89
CA ILE A 78 -1.50 -0.25 13.60
C ILE A 78 -2.44 0.97 13.67
N LEU A 79 -1.90 2.19 13.71
CA LEU A 79 -2.69 3.42 13.69
C LEU A 79 -3.23 3.81 12.30
N ARG A 80 -2.67 3.28 11.19
CA ARG A 80 -3.18 3.53 9.82
C ARG A 80 -4.68 3.28 9.61
N PRO A 81 -5.30 2.18 10.08
CA PRO A 81 -6.75 1.97 9.97
C PRO A 81 -7.58 3.03 10.71
N ILE A 82 -6.99 3.85 11.58
CA ILE A 82 -7.67 4.89 12.35
C ILE A 82 -7.61 6.25 11.63
N GLY A 83 -6.84 6.36 10.53
CA GLY A 83 -6.72 7.56 9.70
C GLY A 83 -7.47 7.52 8.38
N GLY A 84 -8.33 6.50 8.18
CA GLY A 84 -9.27 6.42 7.05
C GLY A 84 -10.54 7.23 7.29
#